data_AF-A0A6P8NFE0-F1
#
_entry.id   AF-A0A6P8NFE0-F1
#
_cell.length_a   1.000
_cell.length_b   1.000
_cell.length_c   1.000
_cell.angle_alpha   90.00
_cell.angle_beta   90.00
_cell.angle_gamma   90.00
#
_symmetry.space_group_name_H-M   'P 1'
#
loop_
_entity.id
_entity.type
_entity.pdbx_description
1 polymer ?
#
loop_
_entity_poly.entity_id
_entity_poly.type
_entity_poly.pdbx_seq_one_letter_code
_entity_poly.pdbx_strand_id
1 'polypeptide(L)'
;MYHLSLSSTAVLFLPSGALGLEVSAGKNNEVTALNGSDVLLPCLFSTCIDFENVRFWWTYNSTDTFTTLYEGSIKNKQVLPKVKTKFNEQIELAPKTGPKEYNISLLIKNVDFVDAGKYTCHVINPKEKNAKHQTTVNLNVVEKFVKKDNTLMMIILAAVGGFIGFLILVFILKKVICFAIKKNQEKKKEYLVNCSGNDNTENVSKADTKEKPKA
;
A
#
# COMPACT_ATOMS: atom_id res chain seq x y z
N MET A 1 -56.17 14.40 -9.22
CA MET A 1 -56.22 12.96 -8.90
C MET A 1 -54.80 12.44 -9.07
N TYR A 2 -54.15 12.06 -7.98
CA TYR A 2 -52.77 11.54 -7.93
C TYR A 2 -52.70 10.19 -8.62
N HIS A 3 -51.66 9.92 -9.42
CA HIS A 3 -51.09 8.57 -9.66
C HIS A 3 -49.69 8.77 -10.28
N LEU A 4 -48.65 8.80 -9.45
CA LEU A 4 -47.76 7.70 -9.07
C LEU A 4 -46.73 7.34 -10.16
N SER A 5 -45.50 7.77 -9.87
CA SER A 5 -44.23 7.44 -10.49
C SER A 5 -44.00 5.94 -10.64
N LEU A 6 -43.42 5.52 -11.76
CA LEU A 6 -42.60 4.31 -11.82
C LEU A 6 -41.16 4.74 -12.14
N SER A 7 -40.41 5.05 -11.09
CA SER A 7 -38.96 5.21 -11.18
C SER A 7 -38.38 3.84 -11.51
N SER A 8 -37.86 3.67 -12.72
CA SER A 8 -37.07 2.49 -13.10
C SER A 8 -35.77 2.51 -12.31
N THR A 9 -35.74 1.88 -11.14
CA THR A 9 -34.49 1.49 -10.51
C THR A 9 -33.86 0.41 -11.39
N ALA A 10 -32.88 0.81 -12.19
CA ALA A 10 -31.98 -0.13 -12.82
C ALA A 10 -31.30 -0.94 -11.72
N VAL A 11 -31.75 -2.18 -11.52
CA VAL A 11 -31.03 -3.15 -10.70
C VAL A 11 -29.75 -3.45 -11.45
N LEU A 12 -28.65 -2.83 -11.02
CA LEU A 12 -27.31 -3.24 -11.41
C LEU A 12 -27.11 -4.65 -10.85
N PHE A 13 -27.44 -5.66 -11.65
CA PHE A 13 -26.87 -6.98 -11.48
C PHE A 13 -25.36 -6.82 -11.64
N LEU A 14 -24.65 -6.67 -10.53
CA LEU A 14 -23.24 -7.01 -10.50
C LEU A 14 -23.20 -8.44 -11.05
N PRO A 15 -22.49 -8.71 -12.17
CA PRO A 15 -22.30 -10.08 -12.59
C PRO A 15 -21.71 -10.77 -11.37
N SER A 16 -22.39 -11.80 -10.87
CA SER A 16 -21.81 -12.72 -9.91
C SER A 16 -20.58 -13.27 -10.60
N GLY A 17 -19.43 -12.64 -10.38
CA GLY A 17 -18.16 -13.09 -10.89
C GLY A 17 -18.03 -14.49 -10.35
N ALA A 18 -18.22 -15.48 -11.22
CA ALA A 18 -17.83 -16.83 -10.91
C ALA A 18 -16.31 -16.74 -10.71
N LEU A 19 -15.88 -16.66 -9.46
CA LEU A 19 -14.48 -16.78 -9.06
C LEU A 19 -14.07 -18.21 -9.42
N GLY A 20 -13.66 -18.42 -10.66
CA GLY A 20 -13.14 -19.70 -11.15
C GLY A 20 -11.71 -19.93 -10.66
N LEU A 21 -11.06 -20.94 -11.25
CA LEU A 21 -9.67 -21.28 -10.97
C LEU A 21 -8.77 -20.04 -11.03
N GLU A 22 -8.13 -19.76 -9.91
CA GLU A 22 -7.14 -18.69 -9.76
C GLU A 22 -5.84 -19.29 -9.23
N VAL A 23 -4.70 -18.73 -9.65
CA VAL A 23 -3.38 -19.14 -9.16
C VAL A 23 -2.63 -17.90 -8.69
N SER A 24 -2.18 -17.94 -7.44
CA SER A 24 -1.47 -16.87 -6.78
C SER A 24 -0.03 -17.26 -6.46
N ALA A 25 0.87 -16.29 -6.67
CA ALA A 25 2.28 -16.35 -6.28
C ALA A 25 2.53 -15.69 -4.92
N GLY A 26 1.50 -15.60 -4.06
CA GLY A 26 1.60 -14.95 -2.76
C GLY A 26 1.45 -13.42 -2.85
N LYS A 27 2.12 -12.68 -1.96
CA LYS A 27 1.95 -11.23 -1.81
C LYS A 27 2.55 -10.43 -2.97
N ASN A 28 3.66 -10.90 -3.51
CA ASN A 28 4.39 -10.28 -4.61
C ASN A 28 4.96 -11.38 -5.50
N ASN A 29 5.02 -11.10 -6.80
CA ASN A 29 5.54 -12.02 -7.81
C ASN A 29 7.08 -11.95 -7.94
N GLU A 30 7.76 -11.46 -6.91
CA GLU A 30 9.21 -11.27 -6.89
C GLU A 30 9.79 -11.95 -5.66
N VAL A 31 10.69 -12.90 -5.90
CA VAL A 31 11.37 -13.66 -4.86
C VAL A 31 12.86 -13.41 -5.00
N THR A 32 13.52 -13.10 -3.89
CA THR A 32 14.98 -12.91 -3.85
C THR A 32 15.61 -14.00 -3.01
N ALA A 33 16.63 -14.65 -3.55
CA ALA A 33 17.39 -15.70 -2.88
C ALA A 33 18.88 -15.32 -2.79
N LEU A 34 19.58 -15.88 -1.81
CA LEU A 34 21.03 -15.77 -1.75
C LEU A 34 21.66 -16.85 -2.64
N ASN A 35 22.79 -16.54 -3.26
CA ASN A 35 23.58 -17.56 -3.94
C ASN A 35 23.95 -18.70 -2.97
N GLY A 36 23.73 -19.95 -3.41
CA GLY A 36 23.95 -21.17 -2.64
C GLY A 36 22.84 -21.54 -1.65
N SER A 37 21.73 -20.79 -1.62
CA SER A 37 20.60 -21.06 -0.73
C SER A 37 19.47 -21.84 -1.41
N ASP A 38 18.57 -22.40 -0.61
CA ASP A 38 17.33 -22.99 -1.12
C ASP A 38 16.25 -21.91 -1.19
N VAL A 39 15.47 -21.89 -2.29
CA VAL A 39 14.39 -20.92 -2.49
C VAL A 39 13.06 -21.62 -2.75
N LEU A 40 12.00 -21.08 -2.15
CA LEU A 40 10.64 -21.51 -2.37
C LEU A 40 9.92 -20.51 -3.27
N LEU A 41 9.49 -20.98 -4.45
CA LEU A 41 8.63 -20.22 -5.35
C LEU A 41 7.16 -20.55 -5.03
N PRO A 42 6.41 -19.59 -4.46
CA PRO A 42 5.03 -19.82 -4.07
C PRO A 42 4.12 -20.04 -5.28
N CYS A 43 3.28 -21.07 -5.20
CA CYS A 43 2.16 -21.24 -6.11
C CYS A 43 0.99 -21.91 -5.38
N LEU A 44 -0.06 -21.14 -5.16
CA LEU A 44 -1.30 -21.55 -4.51
C LEU A 44 -2.42 -21.42 -5.52
N PHE A 45 -3.28 -22.42 -5.65
CA PHE A 45 -4.45 -22.32 -6.53
C PHE A 45 -5.75 -22.38 -5.73
N SER A 46 -6.75 -21.60 -6.11
CA SER A 46 -8.08 -21.61 -5.51
C SER A 46 -9.11 -22.01 -6.56
N THR A 47 -10.19 -22.65 -6.11
CA THR A 47 -11.26 -23.19 -6.96
C THR A 47 -12.61 -22.94 -6.32
N CYS A 48 -13.66 -22.72 -7.10
CA CYS A 48 -15.01 -22.45 -6.62
C CYS A 48 -15.73 -23.70 -6.10
N ILE A 49 -15.56 -24.83 -6.78
CA ILE A 49 -16.39 -26.05 -6.59
C ILE A 49 -15.57 -27.22 -6.02
N ASP A 50 -14.31 -27.00 -5.63
CA ASP A 50 -13.27 -28.02 -5.41
C ASP A 50 -12.62 -28.49 -6.72
N PHE A 51 -11.66 -29.41 -6.62
CA PHE A 51 -10.95 -29.94 -7.77
C PHE A 51 -10.90 -31.47 -7.79
N GLU A 52 -10.85 -32.00 -9.00
CA GLU A 52 -10.58 -33.42 -9.24
C GLU A 52 -9.65 -33.56 -10.44
N ASN A 53 -8.56 -34.31 -10.28
CA ASN A 53 -7.55 -34.54 -11.32
C ASN A 53 -6.97 -33.24 -11.91
N VAL A 54 -6.64 -32.27 -11.03
CA VAL A 54 -5.93 -31.06 -11.43
C VAL A 54 -4.58 -31.43 -12.00
N ARG A 55 -4.22 -30.82 -13.14
CA ARG A 55 -2.89 -30.91 -13.74
C ARG A 55 -2.17 -29.59 -13.52
N PHE A 56 -0.89 -29.68 -13.18
CA PHE A 56 -0.05 -28.50 -13.01
C PHE A 56 1.34 -28.75 -13.57
N TRP A 57 2.00 -27.68 -13.99
CA TRP A 57 3.39 -27.73 -14.41
C TRP A 57 4.08 -26.40 -14.17
N TRP A 58 5.40 -26.48 -14.01
CA TRP A 58 6.30 -25.34 -13.88
C TRP A 58 7.17 -25.22 -15.12
N THR A 59 7.28 -24.01 -15.63
CA THR A 59 8.18 -23.67 -16.74
C THR A 59 9.16 -22.60 -16.31
N TYR A 60 10.41 -22.74 -16.70
CA TYR A 60 11.43 -21.70 -16.59
C TYR A 60 11.60 -21.03 -17.94
N ASN A 61 11.59 -19.69 -17.93
CA ASN A 61 11.86 -18.86 -19.08
C ASN A 61 12.96 -17.86 -18.70
N SER A 62 14.12 -18.06 -19.33
CA SER A 62 15.20 -17.07 -19.39
C SER A 62 15.28 -16.53 -20.82
N THR A 63 16.11 -15.51 -21.03
CA THR A 63 16.31 -14.86 -22.32
C THR A 63 16.62 -15.86 -23.45
N ASP A 64 17.29 -16.97 -23.13
CA ASP A 64 17.80 -17.94 -24.11
C ASP A 64 17.13 -19.32 -24.06
N THR A 65 16.33 -19.63 -23.02
CA THR A 65 15.86 -21.00 -22.75
C THR A 65 14.43 -21.04 -22.22
N PHE A 66 13.64 -21.97 -22.77
CA PHE A 66 12.34 -22.37 -22.23
C PHE A 66 12.36 -23.85 -21.85
N THR A 67 12.15 -24.16 -20.57
CA THR A 67 12.28 -25.53 -20.05
C THR A 67 11.12 -25.87 -19.10
N THR A 68 10.53 -27.04 -19.27
CA THR A 68 9.60 -27.60 -18.28
C THR A 68 10.38 -28.19 -17.10
N LEU A 69 10.18 -27.63 -15.92
CA LEU A 69 10.90 -28.02 -14.71
C LEU A 69 10.23 -29.17 -13.96
N TYR A 70 8.91 -29.13 -13.91
CA TYR A 70 8.10 -30.08 -13.16
C TYR A 70 6.72 -30.21 -13.79
N GLU A 71 6.21 -31.43 -13.91
CA GLU A 71 4.84 -31.69 -14.36
C GLU A 71 4.22 -32.76 -13.47
N GLY A 72 3.00 -32.52 -13.00
CA GLY A 72 2.29 -33.48 -12.16
C GLY A 72 0.76 -33.30 -12.17
N SER A 73 0.10 -34.19 -11.45
CA SER A 73 -1.35 -34.10 -11.21
C SER A 73 -1.72 -34.41 -9.77
N ILE A 74 -2.78 -33.76 -9.28
CA ILE A 74 -3.34 -33.97 -7.94
C ILE A 74 -4.77 -34.46 -8.13
N LYS A 75 -5.03 -35.70 -7.69
CA LYS A 75 -6.37 -36.29 -7.82
C LYS A 75 -7.37 -35.56 -6.95
N ASN A 76 -7.03 -35.33 -5.69
CA ASN A 76 -7.85 -34.64 -4.69
C ASN A 76 -6.95 -34.13 -3.55
N LYS A 77 -7.55 -33.44 -2.58
CA LYS A 77 -6.84 -32.82 -1.44
C LYS A 77 -6.09 -33.78 -0.53
N GLN A 78 -6.38 -35.07 -0.53
CA GLN A 78 -5.88 -36.05 0.44
C GLN A 78 -4.74 -36.91 -0.13
N VAL A 79 -4.50 -36.83 -1.44
CA VAL A 79 -3.58 -37.71 -2.16
C VAL A 79 -2.33 -36.93 -2.55
N LEU A 80 -1.17 -37.60 -2.44
CA LEU A 80 0.10 -37.08 -2.92
C LEU A 80 0.06 -36.83 -4.44
N PRO A 81 0.75 -35.79 -4.94
CA PRO A 81 0.82 -35.54 -6.38
C PRO A 81 1.46 -36.72 -7.12
N LYS A 82 0.89 -37.06 -8.27
CA LYS A 82 1.52 -37.96 -9.22
C LYS A 82 2.49 -37.16 -10.08
N VAL A 83 3.76 -37.49 -9.98
CA VAL A 83 4.84 -36.85 -10.75
C VAL A 83 4.88 -37.48 -12.14
N LYS A 84 4.89 -36.65 -13.18
CA LYS A 84 5.07 -37.08 -14.57
C LYS A 84 6.47 -36.72 -15.07
N THR A 85 6.93 -35.52 -14.78
CA THR A 85 8.22 -35.01 -15.22
C THR A 85 8.87 -34.23 -14.08
N LYS A 86 10.18 -34.41 -13.91
CA LYS A 86 11.03 -33.67 -12.97
C LYS A 86 12.36 -33.42 -13.66
N PHE A 87 12.77 -32.17 -13.78
CA PHE A 87 13.97 -31.78 -14.55
C PHE A 87 15.26 -32.31 -13.91
N ASN A 88 15.42 -32.15 -12.61
CA ASN A 88 16.56 -32.68 -11.85
C ASN A 88 16.21 -32.85 -10.36
N GLU A 89 17.13 -33.41 -9.57
CA GLU A 89 16.93 -33.66 -8.14
C GLU A 89 16.97 -32.40 -7.25
N GLN A 90 17.43 -31.27 -7.77
CA GLN A 90 17.44 -29.99 -7.05
C GLN A 90 16.05 -29.36 -6.94
N ILE A 91 15.11 -29.81 -7.77
CA ILE A 91 13.76 -29.26 -7.84
C ILE A 91 12.78 -30.20 -7.13
N GLU A 92 12.01 -29.69 -6.17
CA GLU A 92 10.99 -30.45 -5.44
C GLU A 92 9.70 -29.65 -5.31
N LEU A 93 8.58 -30.30 -4.99
CA LEU A 93 7.36 -29.59 -4.59
C LEU A 93 7.30 -29.46 -3.07
N ALA A 94 6.96 -28.26 -2.59
CA ALA A 94 6.66 -28.04 -1.17
C ALA A 94 5.13 -28.13 -0.89
N PRO A 95 4.70 -28.60 0.30
CA PRO A 95 5.50 -29.29 1.32
C PRO A 95 5.93 -30.68 0.84
N LYS A 96 7.18 -31.10 1.07
CA LYS A 96 7.75 -32.34 0.50
C LYS A 96 6.90 -33.59 0.75
N THR A 97 6.33 -33.69 1.94
CA THR A 97 5.51 -34.82 2.40
C THR A 97 4.08 -34.40 2.68
N GLY A 98 3.16 -35.33 2.51
CA GLY A 98 1.75 -35.14 2.80
C GLY A 98 0.96 -34.54 1.63
N PRO A 99 -0.36 -34.40 1.83
CA PRO A 99 -1.23 -33.86 0.81
C PRO A 99 -0.90 -32.39 0.53
N LYS A 100 -1.05 -31.99 -0.73
CA LYS A 100 -0.77 -30.62 -1.16
C LYS A 100 -1.91 -29.66 -0.88
N GLU A 101 -3.12 -30.20 -0.73
CA GLU A 101 -4.37 -29.44 -0.77
C GLU A 101 -4.41 -28.53 -2.01
N TYR A 102 -3.98 -27.28 -1.86
CA TYR A 102 -3.98 -26.24 -2.89
C TYR A 102 -2.59 -25.65 -3.18
N ASN A 103 -1.54 -26.23 -2.60
CA ASN A 103 -0.17 -25.71 -2.65
C ASN A 103 0.72 -26.55 -3.55
N ILE A 104 1.18 -25.96 -4.65
CA ILE A 104 2.07 -26.56 -5.65
C ILE A 104 3.34 -25.71 -5.82
N SER A 105 3.80 -25.12 -4.72
CA SER A 105 5.01 -24.31 -4.68
C SER A 105 6.23 -25.14 -5.03
N LEU A 106 7.16 -24.54 -5.77
CA LEU A 106 8.40 -25.17 -6.23
C LEU A 106 9.55 -24.81 -5.30
N LEU A 107 10.22 -25.82 -4.75
CA LEU A 107 11.46 -25.67 -4.01
C LEU A 107 12.63 -25.90 -4.99
N ILE A 108 13.55 -24.95 -5.07
CA ILE A 108 14.79 -25.08 -5.84
C ILE A 108 15.95 -25.03 -4.84
N LYS A 109 16.80 -26.05 -4.85
CA LYS A 109 17.92 -26.17 -3.91
C LYS A 109 19.22 -25.61 -4.47
N ASN A 110 19.99 -24.96 -3.60
CA ASN A 110 21.33 -24.44 -3.90
C ASN A 110 21.34 -23.60 -5.20
N VAL A 111 20.59 -22.51 -5.22
CA VAL A 111 20.44 -21.64 -6.41
C VAL A 111 21.70 -20.84 -6.70
N ASP A 112 21.99 -20.62 -7.97
CA ASP A 112 23.07 -19.76 -8.46
C ASP A 112 22.55 -18.59 -9.30
N PHE A 113 23.40 -17.63 -9.64
CA PHE A 113 23.03 -16.44 -10.42
C PHE A 113 22.40 -16.78 -11.78
N VAL A 114 22.80 -17.90 -12.38
CA VAL A 114 22.25 -18.37 -13.66
C VAL A 114 20.79 -18.87 -13.54
N ASP A 115 20.33 -19.21 -12.34
CA ASP A 115 18.95 -19.62 -12.08
C ASP A 115 18.00 -18.41 -12.02
N ALA A 116 18.53 -17.17 -11.97
CA ALA A 116 17.69 -15.98 -12.02
C ALA A 116 16.84 -15.97 -13.30
N GLY A 117 15.58 -15.52 -13.19
CA GLY A 117 14.66 -15.49 -14.32
C GLY A 117 13.20 -15.68 -13.95
N LYS A 118 12.37 -15.99 -14.95
CA LYS A 118 10.92 -16.09 -14.82
C LYS A 118 10.49 -17.55 -14.72
N TYR A 119 9.81 -17.87 -13.63
CA TYR A 119 9.24 -19.17 -13.36
C TYR A 119 7.72 -19.07 -13.42
N THR A 120 7.08 -19.80 -14.33
CA THR A 120 5.63 -19.77 -14.48
C THR A 120 5.01 -21.07 -13.99
N CYS A 121 4.08 -20.94 -13.06
CA CYS A 121 3.23 -22.01 -12.56
C CYS A 121 1.93 -22.02 -13.37
N HIS A 122 1.56 -23.18 -13.90
CA HIS A 122 0.34 -23.37 -14.69
C HIS A 122 -0.55 -24.40 -14.01
N VAL A 123 -1.86 -24.16 -14.00
CA VAL A 123 -2.85 -25.06 -13.41
C VAL A 123 -4.04 -25.20 -14.35
N ILE A 124 -4.54 -26.44 -14.50
CA ILE A 124 -5.79 -26.76 -15.18
C ILE A 124 -6.70 -27.55 -14.24
N ASN A 125 -7.93 -27.08 -14.06
CA ASN A 125 -8.97 -27.77 -13.29
C ASN A 125 -10.08 -28.30 -14.21
N PRO A 126 -10.12 -29.62 -14.49
CA PRO A 126 -11.18 -30.23 -15.30
C PRO A 126 -12.59 -30.01 -14.74
N LYS A 127 -12.74 -29.96 -13.41
CA LYS A 127 -14.03 -29.79 -12.72
C LYS A 127 -14.67 -28.43 -13.01
N GLU A 128 -13.87 -27.45 -13.42
CA GLU A 128 -14.32 -26.12 -13.80
C GLU A 128 -14.22 -25.92 -15.32
N LYS A 129 -14.72 -26.89 -16.10
CA LYS A 129 -14.70 -26.86 -17.58
C LYS A 129 -13.30 -26.70 -18.17
N ASN A 130 -12.31 -27.38 -17.57
CA ASN A 130 -10.89 -27.23 -17.91
C ASN A 130 -10.38 -25.79 -17.82
N ALA A 131 -10.88 -25.01 -16.85
CA ALA A 131 -10.34 -23.69 -16.55
C ALA A 131 -8.83 -23.78 -16.39
N LYS A 132 -8.12 -22.84 -17.03
CA LYS A 132 -6.67 -22.72 -17.01
C LYS A 132 -6.30 -21.36 -16.45
N HIS A 133 -5.36 -21.35 -15.52
CA HIS A 133 -4.78 -20.12 -15.01
C HIS A 133 -3.28 -20.32 -14.75
N GLN A 134 -2.52 -19.23 -14.81
CA GLN A 134 -1.08 -19.26 -14.62
C GLN A 134 -0.61 -18.01 -13.89
N THR A 135 0.45 -18.15 -13.12
CA THR A 135 1.14 -17.01 -12.48
C THR A 135 2.63 -17.14 -12.69
N THR A 136 3.33 -16.01 -12.79
CA THR A 136 4.78 -15.96 -13.03
C THR A 136 5.46 -15.30 -11.85
N VAL A 137 6.46 -15.99 -11.31
CA VAL A 137 7.37 -15.53 -10.26
C VAL A 137 8.69 -15.14 -10.91
N ASN A 138 9.18 -13.95 -10.60
CA ASN A 138 10.52 -13.50 -10.97
C ASN A 138 11.49 -13.82 -9.83
N LEU A 139 12.45 -14.71 -10.08
CA LEU A 139 13.50 -15.05 -9.13
C LEU A 139 14.72 -14.17 -9.40
N ASN A 140 15.15 -13.46 -8.37
CA ASN A 140 16.42 -12.74 -8.36
C ASN A 140 17.39 -13.42 -7.39
N VAL A 141 18.65 -13.58 -7.80
CA VAL A 141 19.70 -14.19 -6.97
C VAL A 141 20.74 -13.13 -6.66
N VAL A 142 21.00 -12.92 -5.37
CA VAL A 142 21.90 -11.86 -4.87
C VAL A 142 22.97 -12.42 -3.94
N GLU A 143 24.09 -11.72 -3.82
CA GLU A 143 25.13 -12.08 -2.84
C GLU A 143 24.72 -11.76 -1.40
N LYS A 144 23.94 -10.69 -1.22
CA LYS A 144 23.51 -10.19 0.08
C LYS A 144 22.16 -9.49 -0.01
N PHE A 145 21.35 -9.63 1.03
CA PHE A 145 20.11 -8.87 1.15
C PHE A 145 20.43 -7.43 1.52
N VAL A 146 20.14 -6.50 0.60
CA VAL A 146 20.13 -5.07 0.92
C VAL A 146 18.84 -4.78 1.69
N LYS A 147 18.94 -4.20 2.88
CA LYS A 147 17.76 -3.76 3.63
C LYS A 147 17.10 -2.63 2.85
N LYS A 148 15.77 -2.69 2.71
CA LYS A 148 15.01 -1.59 2.12
C LYS A 148 15.15 -0.35 3.02
N ASP A 149 15.78 0.69 2.50
CA ASP A 149 15.95 1.95 3.22
C ASP A 149 14.62 2.70 3.29
N ASN A 150 13.93 2.56 4.43
CA ASN A 150 12.69 3.29 4.71
C ASN A 150 12.94 4.73 5.18
N THR A 151 14.20 5.18 5.16
CA THR A 151 14.62 6.52 5.58
C THR A 151 13.88 7.61 4.81
N LEU A 152 13.68 7.43 3.50
CA LEU A 152 12.97 8.40 2.67
C LEU A 152 11.50 8.53 3.08
N MET A 153 10.83 7.42 3.39
CA MET A 153 9.45 7.44 3.90
C MET A 153 9.36 8.16 5.24
N MET A 154 10.33 7.91 6.13
CA MET A 154 10.42 8.59 7.43
C MET A 154 10.67 10.09 7.29
N ILE A 155 11.55 10.51 6.37
CA ILE A 155 11.80 11.93 6.09
C ILE A 155 10.53 12.61 5.58
N ILE A 156 9.82 11.99 4.64
CA ILE A 156 8.55 12.53 4.12
C ILE A 156 7.52 12.67 5.25
N LEU A 157 7.37 11.64 6.08
CA LEU A 157 6.44 11.65 7.21
C LEU A 157 6.76 12.77 8.22
N ALA A 158 8.05 12.94 8.54
CA ALA A 158 8.51 14.00 9.45
C ALA A 158 8.31 15.39 8.86
N ALA A 159 8.59 15.59 7.57
CA ALA A 159 8.42 16.88 6.91
C ALA A 159 6.94 17.33 6.88
N VAL A 160 6.03 16.42 6.51
CA VAL A 160 4.59 16.70 6.47
C VAL A 160 4.04 16.96 7.88
N GLY A 161 4.39 16.10 8.85
CA GLY A 161 3.97 16.27 10.24
C GLY A 161 4.52 17.55 10.87
N GLY A 162 5.78 17.88 10.59
CA GLY A 162 6.44 19.09 11.05
C GLY A 162 5.81 20.37 10.48
N PHE A 163 5.48 20.38 9.18
CA PHE A 163 4.82 21.52 8.55
C PHE A 163 3.43 21.75 9.14
N ILE A 164 2.62 20.70 9.27
CA ILE A 164 1.28 20.78 9.87
C ILE A 164 1.38 21.25 11.32
N GLY A 165 2.30 20.67 12.11
CA GLY A 165 2.53 21.06 13.50
C GLY A 165 2.97 22.51 13.64
N PHE A 166 3.85 22.99 12.76
CA PHE A 166 4.31 24.37 12.73
C PHE A 166 3.17 25.35 12.42
N LEU A 167 2.32 25.04 11.43
CA LEU A 167 1.15 25.87 11.12
C LEU A 167 0.17 25.97 12.29
N ILE A 168 -0.09 24.86 12.99
CA ILE A 168 -0.94 24.84 14.19
C ILE A 168 -0.31 25.68 15.31
N LEU A 169 1.00 25.54 15.54
CA LEU A 169 1.72 26.30 16.54
C LEU A 169 1.64 27.82 16.28
N VAL A 170 1.86 28.24 15.03
CA VAL A 170 1.73 29.65 14.62
C VAL A 170 0.31 30.17 14.85
N PHE A 171 -0.71 29.36 14.55
CA PHE A 171 -2.10 29.73 14.79
C PHE A 171 -2.41 29.92 16.29
N ILE A 172 -1.92 29.02 17.15
CA ILE A 172 -2.06 29.13 18.61
C ILE A 172 -1.34 30.38 19.13
N LEU A 173 -0.09 30.60 18.72
CA LEU A 173 0.68 31.79 19.12
C LEU A 173 -0.03 33.09 18.71
N LYS A 174 -0.52 33.16 17.46
CA LYS A 174 -1.29 34.31 16.97
C LYS A 174 -2.54 34.54 17.83
N LYS A 175 -3.28 33.49 18.20
CA LYS A 175 -4.46 33.59 19.05
C LYS A 175 -4.12 34.12 20.45
N VAL A 176 -3.06 33.61 21.08
CA VAL A 176 -2.61 34.06 22.42
C VAL A 176 -2.16 35.52 22.39
N ILE A 177 -1.36 35.91 21.39
CA ILE A 177 -0.88 37.30 21.23
C ILE A 177 -2.08 38.23 20.99
N CYS A 178 -2.98 37.89 20.06
CA CYS A 178 -4.19 38.68 19.81
C CYS A 178 -5.06 38.81 21.07
N PHE A 179 -5.20 37.74 21.86
CA PHE A 179 -5.95 37.76 23.12
C PHE A 179 -5.29 38.68 24.16
N ALA A 180 -3.96 38.60 24.33
CA ALA A 180 -3.22 39.46 25.25
C ALA A 180 -3.29 40.95 24.87
N ILE A 181 -3.16 41.27 23.58
CA ILE A 181 -3.30 42.64 23.07
C ILE A 181 -4.74 43.13 23.30
N LYS A 182 -5.76 42.33 22.96
CA LYS A 182 -7.16 42.70 23.17
C LYS A 182 -7.45 43.01 24.65
N LYS A 183 -6.97 42.15 25.55
CA LYS A 183 -7.10 42.33 27.01
C LYS A 183 -6.41 43.60 27.51
N ASN A 184 -5.22 43.92 26.99
CA ASN A 184 -4.52 45.17 27.34
C ASN A 184 -5.22 46.42 26.79
N GLN A 185 -5.83 46.34 25.60
CA GLN A 185 -6.62 47.44 25.05
C GLN A 185 -7.90 47.69 25.86
N GLU A 186 -8.57 46.63 26.34
CA GLU A 186 -9.74 46.75 27.24
C GLU A 186 -9.36 47.45 28.56
N LYS A 187 -8.25 47.04 29.20
CA LYS A 187 -7.73 47.71 30.41
C LYS A 187 -7.36 49.17 30.19
N LYS A 188 -6.78 49.51 29.03
CA LYS A 188 -6.41 50.89 28.68
C LYS A 188 -7.65 51.78 28.45
N LYS A 189 -8.74 51.21 27.91
CA LYS A 189 -10.02 51.91 27.73
C LYS A 189 -10.71 52.22 29.06
N GLU A 190 -10.69 51.29 30.04
CA GLU A 190 -11.18 51.56 31.40
C GLU A 190 -10.40 52.69 32.10
N TYR A 191 -9.07 52.72 31.96
CA TYR A 191 -8.24 53.80 32.51
C TYR A 191 -8.51 55.16 31.85
N LEU A 192 -8.68 55.20 30.52
CA LEU A 192 -8.99 56.45 29.80
C LEU A 192 -10.39 57.00 30.14
N VAL A 193 -11.38 56.12 30.39
CA VAL A 193 -12.72 56.53 30.84
C VAL A 193 -12.67 57.10 32.27
N ASN A 194 -11.77 56.61 33.13
CA ASN A 194 -11.59 57.12 34.49
C ASN A 194 -10.79 58.43 34.57
N CYS A 195 -9.99 58.78 33.54
CA CYS A 195 -9.22 60.03 33.48
C CYS A 195 -9.97 61.21 32.83
N SER A 196 -11.12 60.98 32.17
CA SER A 196 -11.92 62.06 31.56
C SER A 196 -12.90 62.73 32.54
N GLY A 197 -12.84 62.38 33.84
CA GLY A 197 -13.86 62.71 34.84
C GLY A 197 -13.60 63.94 35.72
N ASN A 198 -12.49 64.66 35.57
CA ASN A 198 -12.26 65.90 36.33
C ASN A 198 -11.22 66.78 35.63
N ASP A 199 -11.59 68.02 35.29
CA ASP A 199 -10.75 69.22 35.42
C ASP A 199 -11.57 70.46 35.04
N ASN A 200 -12.14 71.11 36.07
CA ASN A 200 -12.45 72.54 36.05
C ASN A 200 -11.33 73.25 36.83
N THR A 201 -10.90 74.43 36.37
CA THR A 201 -10.65 75.67 37.14
C THR A 201 -9.36 76.45 36.71
N GLU A 202 -9.62 77.70 36.26
CA GLU A 202 -8.85 78.97 36.35
C GLU A 202 -7.56 79.27 35.55
N ASN A 203 -7.76 80.05 34.47
CA ASN A 203 -7.29 81.42 34.13
C ASN A 203 -6.02 82.03 34.79
N VAL A 204 -5.16 82.70 33.99
CA VAL A 204 -4.83 84.16 34.01
C VAL A 204 -3.61 84.50 33.10
N SER A 205 -3.87 85.34 32.07
CA SER A 205 -3.12 86.45 31.40
C SER A 205 -1.58 86.41 31.23
N LYS A 206 -0.87 87.07 30.29
CA LYS A 206 -1.05 87.95 29.10
C LYS A 206 0.40 88.26 28.61
N ALA A 207 0.64 88.47 27.30
CA ALA A 207 1.40 89.59 26.72
C ALA A 207 1.77 89.37 25.23
N ASP A 208 1.48 90.40 24.43
CA ASP A 208 1.61 90.62 22.98
C ASP A 208 3.05 90.47 22.40
N THR A 209 3.33 90.30 21.10
CA THR A 209 3.04 91.24 19.99
C THR A 209 3.51 90.65 18.62
N LYS A 210 2.71 90.92 17.55
CA LYS A 210 2.97 91.08 16.07
C LYS A 210 4.11 90.27 15.38
N GLU A 211 4.06 89.85 14.11
CA GLU A 211 3.40 90.37 12.90
C GLU A 211 3.38 89.30 11.78
N LYS A 212 2.43 89.42 10.84
CA LYS A 212 2.26 88.71 9.55
C LYS A 212 3.35 89.16 8.52
N PRO A 213 3.38 88.73 7.23
CA PRO A 213 2.62 87.70 6.53
C PRO A 213 3.42 86.79 5.55
N LYS A 214 2.68 85.80 5.02
CA LYS A 214 2.93 85.01 3.80
C LYS A 214 3.40 85.83 2.59
N ALA A 215 4.26 85.21 1.80
CA ALA A 215 4.10 85.08 0.35
C ALA A 215 3.91 83.59 0.04
#